data_AF-A0A9X5V697-F1
#
_entry.id   AF-A0A9X5V697-F1
#
_cell.length_a   1.000
_cell.length_b   1.000
_cell.length_c   1.000
_cell.angle_alpha   90.00
_cell.angle_beta   90.00
_cell.angle_gamma   90.00
#
_symmetry.space_group_name_H-M   'P 1'
#
loop_
_entity.id
_entity.type
_entity.pdbx_description
1 polymer ?
#
loop_
_entity_poly.entity_id
_entity_poly.type
_entity_poly.pdbx_seq_one_letter_code
_entity_poly.pdbx_strand_id
1 'polypeptide(L)'
;MSWWKSRDKQVKKNNIQSKTKQEHKPSQNATVHFTNDFASNLELIKQQIGHNSDVRFRKFNIGRTDIQAGIVFVDGLSDKEIIDKHIMKLLMDDFSDEYKNESSYVEGTVSKEYIKNKVLTISEVAEVHYIKDLIPKVLIGSTALLIDGLADVFILGTTKANKRNIEEPVSEALVRGPRVGFTEVLSDNTSLLRRHCADESLSLVKLPVGERAKKELVVAFIKDLASTELVDEIKNRIQKIDIDSVLESGYIEQLIEDNYLSPFPQIQNTERPDRVISALMEGRVAILLDGTPFVLIAPVTFSMLLQSPEDYYERWLPGTLLRLLRFMTAFVSLFAPALYISFISFHPGLIPTKLAISIIGSREGVPFPALIEALIMEIAIEVLREAGLRLPKPIGPAMGIVGGLIIGQAAVEAGIVSPIMVIVVAVTAISSFTIPQYSVGITLRILRFVAMFCAAIFGLYGVILFFLLLCSHLVKLKSFGVPYTSPAVPYRFSDWKDFMVRMPLKIMRRRPKIMHTKKTIRKR
;
A
#
# COMPACT_ATOMS: atom_id res chain seq x y z
N MET A 1 -50.42 -21.93 25.38
CA MET A 1 -49.40 -21.03 24.78
C MET A 1 -48.36 -20.44 25.76
N SER A 2 -48.34 -20.79 27.06
CA SER A 2 -47.32 -20.27 28.01
C SER A 2 -46.10 -21.18 28.22
N TRP A 3 -46.15 -22.44 27.78
CA TRP A 3 -45.07 -23.40 28.02
C TRP A 3 -43.85 -23.24 27.09
N TRP A 4 -44.05 -22.75 25.86
CA TRP A 4 -42.96 -22.50 24.90
C TRP A 4 -42.15 -21.22 25.20
N LYS A 5 -42.77 -20.19 25.79
CA LYS A 5 -42.06 -18.94 26.17
C LYS A 5 -41.13 -19.11 27.37
N SER A 6 -41.31 -20.15 28.20
CA SER A 6 -40.45 -20.42 29.36
C SER A 6 -39.13 -21.08 28.95
N ARG A 7 -39.17 -22.04 28.00
CA ARG A 7 -37.95 -22.69 27.47
C ARG A 7 -37.06 -21.72 26.71
N ASP A 8 -37.62 -20.81 25.90
CA ASP A 8 -36.80 -19.82 25.19
C ASP A 8 -36.17 -18.78 26.13
N LYS A 9 -36.84 -18.43 27.24
CA LYS A 9 -36.25 -17.59 28.29
C LYS A 9 -35.17 -18.34 29.07
N GLN A 10 -35.34 -19.62 29.41
CA GLN A 10 -34.29 -20.41 30.06
C GLN A 10 -33.10 -20.72 29.15
N VAL A 11 -33.32 -20.98 27.85
CA VAL A 11 -32.24 -21.18 26.87
C VAL A 11 -31.51 -19.87 26.60
N LYS A 12 -32.20 -18.72 26.55
CA LYS A 12 -31.52 -17.40 26.50
C LYS A 12 -30.80 -17.07 27.80
N LYS A 13 -31.35 -17.38 28.98
CA LYS A 13 -30.68 -17.13 30.27
C LYS A 13 -29.46 -18.02 30.46
N ASN A 14 -29.54 -19.30 30.04
CA ASN A 14 -28.40 -20.21 30.06
C ASN A 14 -27.36 -19.89 28.98
N ASN A 15 -27.75 -19.38 27.79
CA ASN A 15 -26.77 -18.88 26.79
C ASN A 15 -26.15 -17.53 27.15
N ILE A 16 -26.80 -16.73 28.01
CA ILE A 16 -26.22 -15.51 28.57
C ILE A 16 -25.31 -15.88 29.76
N GLN A 17 -25.68 -16.84 30.60
CA GLN A 17 -24.81 -17.32 31.69
C GLN A 17 -23.62 -18.17 31.20
N SER A 18 -23.75 -18.92 30.10
CA SER A 18 -22.65 -19.69 29.49
C SER A 18 -21.72 -18.85 28.60
N LYS A 19 -22.14 -17.64 28.19
CA LYS A 19 -21.27 -16.65 27.51
C LYS A 19 -20.62 -15.62 28.44
N THR A 20 -20.89 -15.68 29.74
CA THR A 20 -20.27 -14.79 30.74
C THR A 20 -19.14 -15.48 31.53
N LYS A 21 -18.72 -16.68 31.13
CA LYS A 21 -17.56 -17.43 31.67
C LYS A 21 -16.61 -17.90 30.54
N GLN A 22 -16.35 -17.04 29.57
CA GLN A 22 -15.04 -17.07 28.91
C GLN A 22 -14.19 -16.06 29.64
N GLU A 23 -13.31 -16.58 30.49
CA GLU A 23 -12.25 -15.84 31.15
C GLU A 23 -11.63 -14.86 30.14
N HIS A 24 -11.88 -13.57 30.39
CA HIS A 24 -10.93 -12.55 30.03
C HIS A 24 -9.62 -12.95 30.71
N LYS A 25 -8.75 -13.67 29.99
CA LYS A 25 -7.32 -13.55 30.25
C LYS A 25 -7.04 -12.04 30.14
N PRO A 26 -6.68 -11.35 31.23
CA PRO A 26 -6.20 -9.99 31.09
C PRO A 26 -5.05 -10.05 30.10
N SER A 27 -5.06 -9.15 29.11
CA SER A 27 -3.89 -8.92 28.27
C SER A 27 -2.69 -8.82 29.20
N GLN A 28 -1.77 -9.77 29.10
CA GLN A 28 -0.48 -9.76 29.80
C GLN A 28 0.39 -8.65 29.20
N ASN A 29 -0.03 -7.40 29.33
CA ASN A 29 0.88 -6.27 29.34
C ASN A 29 1.07 -5.95 30.81
N ALA A 30 1.92 -6.74 31.48
CA ALA A 30 2.39 -6.39 32.81
C ALA A 30 2.93 -4.96 32.74
N THR A 31 2.49 -4.09 33.64
CA THR A 31 3.07 -2.77 33.85
C THR A 31 4.48 -2.95 34.40
N VAL A 32 5.43 -3.21 33.51
CA VAL A 32 6.84 -3.35 33.86
C VAL A 32 7.36 -1.96 34.18
N HIS A 33 7.78 -1.78 35.43
CA HIS A 33 8.45 -0.57 35.92
C HIS A 33 9.91 -0.58 35.49
N PHE A 34 10.45 0.62 35.24
CA PHE A 34 11.89 0.78 35.13
C PHE A 34 12.56 0.58 36.50
N THR A 35 13.74 -0.01 36.46
CA THR A 35 14.59 -0.26 37.63
C THR A 35 15.77 0.72 37.65
N ASN A 36 16.60 0.70 38.69
CA ASN A 36 17.81 1.54 38.71
C ASN A 36 18.94 1.01 37.80
N ASP A 37 18.79 -0.20 37.25
CA ASP A 37 19.79 -0.82 36.40
C ASP A 37 19.58 -0.45 34.92
N PHE A 38 20.53 0.30 34.37
CA PHE A 38 20.54 0.69 32.97
C PHE A 38 20.54 -0.53 32.03
N ALA A 39 21.30 -1.58 32.34
CA ALA A 39 21.45 -2.73 31.46
C ALA A 39 20.13 -3.49 31.29
N SER A 40 19.46 -3.79 32.40
CA SER A 40 18.14 -4.42 32.41
C SER A 40 17.09 -3.57 31.67
N ASN A 41 17.02 -2.27 31.94
CA ASN A 41 16.05 -1.38 31.30
C ASN A 41 16.25 -1.29 29.78
N LEU A 42 17.50 -1.20 29.33
CA LEU A 42 17.83 -1.12 27.90
C LEU A 42 17.55 -2.44 27.18
N GLU A 43 17.77 -3.59 27.83
CA GLU A 43 17.41 -4.89 27.29
C GLU A 43 15.89 -5.06 27.15
N LEU A 44 15.11 -4.62 28.15
CA LEU A 44 13.64 -4.62 28.08
C LEU A 44 13.11 -3.81 26.89
N ILE A 45 13.67 -2.61 26.65
CA ILE A 45 13.29 -1.79 25.50
C ILE A 45 13.69 -2.47 24.19
N LYS A 46 14.89 -3.06 24.11
CA LYS A 46 15.33 -3.82 22.93
C LYS A 46 14.45 -5.02 22.62
N GLN A 47 13.93 -5.72 23.63
CA GLN A 47 13.02 -6.84 23.42
C GLN A 47 11.69 -6.40 22.79
N GLN A 48 11.21 -5.19 23.10
CA GLN A 48 9.90 -4.72 22.62
C GLN A 48 9.97 -4.00 21.27
N ILE A 49 10.98 -3.16 21.04
CA ILE A 49 11.11 -2.35 19.82
C ILE A 49 12.43 -2.55 19.07
N GLY A 50 13.35 -3.38 19.56
CA GLY A 50 14.65 -3.58 18.93
C GLY A 50 14.63 -4.38 17.63
N HIS A 51 13.53 -5.06 17.30
CA HIS A 51 13.35 -5.70 15.99
C HIS A 51 13.06 -4.70 14.86
N ASN A 52 12.74 -3.44 15.21
CA ASN A 52 12.47 -2.39 14.26
C ASN A 52 13.77 -1.76 13.76
N SER A 53 14.00 -1.81 12.44
CA SER A 53 15.25 -1.32 11.85
C SER A 53 15.43 0.20 11.89
N ASP A 54 14.33 0.94 12.06
CA ASP A 54 14.30 2.40 12.20
C ASP A 54 14.64 2.88 13.62
N VAL A 55 14.62 2.00 14.62
CA VAL A 55 14.96 2.37 16.01
C VAL A 55 16.47 2.29 16.21
N ARG A 56 17.06 3.37 16.74
CA ARG A 56 18.49 3.47 17.07
C ARG A 56 18.70 3.47 18.57
N PHE A 57 19.70 2.71 19.00
CA PHE A 57 20.17 2.65 20.37
C PHE A 57 21.62 3.10 20.40
N ARG A 58 21.94 4.12 21.20
CA ARG A 58 23.33 4.58 21.38
C ARG A 58 23.64 4.67 22.86
N LYS A 59 24.70 3.99 23.29
CA LYS A 59 25.25 4.04 24.66
C LYS A 59 26.42 5.01 24.70
N PHE A 60 26.59 5.71 25.82
CA PHE A 60 27.72 6.61 26.08
C PHE A 60 27.89 6.80 27.60
N ASN A 61 29.01 7.38 28.03
CA ASN A 61 29.23 7.72 29.42
C ASN A 61 29.02 9.23 29.63
N ILE A 62 28.52 9.61 30.79
CA ILE A 62 28.27 11.03 31.11
C ILE A 62 29.58 11.70 31.55
N GLY A 63 30.09 12.66 30.77
CA GLY A 63 31.38 13.33 31.04
C GLY A 63 32.52 12.34 31.34
N ARG A 64 33.32 12.64 32.38
CA ARG A 64 34.29 11.71 32.99
C ARG A 64 33.73 10.86 34.13
N THR A 65 32.42 10.80 34.28
CA THR A 65 31.81 9.89 35.25
C THR A 65 31.75 8.49 34.65
N ASP A 66 31.92 7.45 35.49
CA ASP A 66 31.73 6.05 35.07
C ASP A 66 30.24 5.67 34.92
N ILE A 67 29.34 6.66 34.89
CA ILE A 67 27.90 6.46 34.79
C ILE A 67 27.52 6.25 33.32
N GLN A 68 26.91 5.10 33.03
CA GLN A 68 26.43 4.78 31.70
C GLN A 68 25.09 5.47 31.41
N ALA A 69 24.95 5.99 30.21
CA ALA A 69 23.71 6.51 29.67
C ALA A 69 23.43 5.91 28.29
N GLY A 70 22.17 5.97 27.90
CA GLY A 70 21.75 5.51 26.58
C GLY A 70 20.58 6.30 26.05
N ILE A 71 20.63 6.60 24.76
CA ILE A 71 19.51 7.19 24.04
C ILE A 71 18.86 6.17 23.11
N VAL A 72 17.53 6.28 23.00
CA VAL A 72 16.71 5.51 22.07
C VAL A 72 15.84 6.48 21.27
N PHE A 73 15.94 6.44 19.95
CA PHE A 73 15.20 7.33 19.06
C PHE A 73 14.87 6.64 17.72
N VAL A 74 13.96 7.20 16.95
CA VAL A 74 13.58 6.68 15.62
C VAL A 74 14.25 7.51 14.53
N ASP A 75 14.98 6.84 13.65
CA ASP A 75 15.63 7.44 12.50
C ASP A 75 14.59 8.00 11.53
N GLY A 76 14.83 9.22 11.04
CA GLY A 76 13.90 9.97 10.16
C GLY A 76 12.77 10.72 10.89
N LEU A 77 12.31 10.26 12.05
CA LEU A 77 11.31 10.96 12.88
C LEU A 77 11.92 11.88 13.94
N SER A 78 13.10 11.54 14.46
CA SER A 78 13.79 12.36 15.45
C SER A 78 14.84 13.27 14.78
N ASP A 79 15.00 14.49 15.30
CA ASP A 79 15.98 15.45 14.81
C ASP A 79 17.37 15.13 15.36
N LYS A 80 18.23 14.57 14.51
CA LYS A 80 19.60 14.19 14.85
C LYS A 80 20.44 15.37 15.30
N GLU A 81 20.23 16.57 14.76
CA GLU A 81 21.01 17.73 15.19
C GLU A 81 20.68 18.13 16.62
N ILE A 82 19.39 18.07 16.99
CA ILE A 82 18.96 18.33 18.37
C ILE A 82 19.56 17.28 19.30
N ILE A 83 19.51 16.00 18.91
CA ILE A 83 20.08 14.91 19.71
C ILE A 83 21.58 15.10 19.90
N ASP A 84 22.34 15.31 18.82
CA ASP A 84 23.79 15.37 18.90
C ASP A 84 24.29 16.63 19.63
N LYS A 85 23.68 17.80 19.37
CA LYS A 85 24.14 19.09 19.92
C LYS A 85 23.58 19.41 21.31
N HIS A 86 22.31 19.08 21.57
CA HIS A 86 21.59 19.51 22.78
C HIS A 86 21.33 18.39 23.79
N ILE A 87 21.66 17.14 23.46
CA ILE A 87 21.60 16.02 24.40
C ILE A 87 23.00 15.45 24.57
N MET A 88 23.56 14.91 23.50
CA MET A 88 24.77 14.10 23.57
C MET A 88 26.00 14.90 23.89
N LYS A 89 26.25 16.00 23.16
CA LYS A 89 27.41 16.86 23.43
C LYS A 89 27.39 17.38 24.86
N LEU A 90 26.25 17.88 25.33
CA LEU A 90 26.12 18.40 26.70
C LEU A 90 26.35 17.32 27.76
N LEU A 91 25.85 16.09 27.54
CA LEU A 91 26.04 14.97 28.46
C LEU A 91 27.43 14.33 28.37
N MET A 92 28.19 14.52 27.29
CA MET A 92 29.52 13.95 27.12
C MET A 92 30.65 14.95 27.40
N ASP A 93 30.38 16.26 27.29
CA ASP A 93 31.33 17.31 27.67
C ASP A 93 31.53 17.32 29.20
N ASP A 94 32.72 17.74 29.63
CA ASP A 94 33.15 17.66 31.03
C ASP A 94 32.29 18.56 31.94
N PHE A 95 31.47 17.93 32.77
CA PHE A 95 30.76 18.57 33.89
C PHE A 95 31.68 18.97 35.05
N SER A 96 32.97 18.66 34.98
CA SER A 96 33.86 18.57 36.13
C SER A 96 34.21 19.89 36.82
N ASP A 97 34.08 21.04 36.15
CA ASP A 97 34.55 22.31 36.71
C ASP A 97 33.48 23.04 37.55
N GLU A 98 32.18 22.82 37.30
CA GLU A 98 31.10 23.30 38.18
C GLU A 98 30.72 22.30 39.29
N TYR A 99 30.96 21.00 39.07
CA TYR A 99 30.65 19.92 40.03
C TYR A 99 31.55 19.88 41.27
N LYS A 100 32.68 20.61 41.28
CA LYS A 100 33.58 20.67 42.45
C LYS A 100 33.08 21.59 43.58
N ASN A 101 32.11 22.46 43.31
CA ASN A 101 31.76 23.56 44.22
C ASN A 101 30.47 23.37 45.05
N GLU A 102 29.64 22.35 44.81
CA GLU A 102 28.47 22.05 45.65
C GLU A 102 28.75 20.85 46.57
N SER A 103 28.90 21.15 47.86
CA SER A 103 29.39 20.29 48.97
C SER A 103 28.37 19.24 49.47
N SER A 104 27.74 18.50 48.56
CA SER A 104 26.89 17.35 48.93
C SER A 104 26.83 16.35 47.79
N TYR A 105 27.92 15.60 47.57
CA TYR A 105 27.90 14.45 46.67
C TYR A 105 28.40 13.19 47.37
N VAL A 106 27.55 12.16 47.30
CA VAL A 106 27.92 10.75 47.45
C VAL A 106 28.41 10.30 46.07
N GLU A 107 29.58 9.65 46.01
CA GLU A 107 30.13 9.05 44.79
C GLU A 107 29.07 8.21 44.06
N GLY A 108 28.87 8.46 42.76
CA GLY A 108 28.12 7.56 41.88
C GLY A 108 26.65 7.89 41.61
N THR A 109 26.08 8.98 42.14
CA THR A 109 24.67 9.36 41.87
C THR A 109 24.54 10.76 41.29
N VAL A 110 24.12 10.87 40.01
CA VAL A 110 23.73 12.16 39.43
C VAL A 110 22.29 12.49 39.82
N SER A 111 22.06 13.70 40.35
CA SER A 111 20.71 14.14 40.68
C SER A 111 19.87 14.34 39.42
N LYS A 112 18.68 13.74 39.39
CA LYS A 112 17.69 13.86 38.32
C LYS A 112 17.32 15.32 37.99
N GLU A 113 17.19 16.16 39.01
CA GLU A 113 16.85 17.58 38.86
C GLU A 113 17.98 18.38 38.22
N TYR A 114 19.24 18.00 38.49
CA TYR A 114 20.40 18.64 37.90
C TYR A 114 20.42 18.43 36.38
N ILE A 115 20.22 17.19 35.92
CA ILE A 115 20.19 16.89 34.48
C ILE A 115 19.04 17.61 33.80
N LYS A 116 17.85 17.58 34.40
CA LYS A 116 16.65 18.18 33.81
C LYS A 116 16.71 19.70 33.71
N ASN A 117 17.19 20.38 34.76
CA ASN A 117 17.07 21.84 34.87
C ASN A 117 18.37 22.60 34.57
N LYS A 118 19.54 21.96 34.74
CA LYS A 118 20.85 22.61 34.56
C LYS A 118 21.61 22.12 33.31
N VAL A 119 21.36 20.89 32.84
CA VAL A 119 22.10 20.31 31.71
C VAL A 119 21.33 20.35 30.39
N LEU A 120 20.10 19.82 30.37
CA LEU A 120 19.34 19.68 29.14
C LEU A 120 18.75 21.03 28.71
N THR A 121 19.08 21.47 27.49
CA THR A 121 18.54 22.72 26.91
C THR A 121 17.27 22.50 26.09
N ILE A 122 16.60 21.35 26.25
CA ILE A 122 15.39 21.00 25.50
C ILE A 122 14.16 21.47 26.26
N SER A 123 13.23 22.12 25.57
CA SER A 123 12.02 22.69 26.19
C SER A 123 11.04 21.63 26.70
N GLU A 124 10.89 20.52 25.97
CA GLU A 124 9.97 19.44 26.31
C GLU A 124 10.74 18.28 26.96
N VAL A 125 10.70 18.21 28.30
CA VAL A 125 11.26 17.10 29.07
C VAL A 125 10.19 16.50 29.97
N ALA A 126 9.83 15.24 29.70
CA ALA A 126 8.89 14.48 30.50
C ALA A 126 9.58 13.28 31.15
N GLU A 127 9.05 12.82 32.27
CA GLU A 127 9.55 11.65 32.98
C GLU A 127 8.55 10.52 32.85
N VAL A 128 9.06 9.30 32.66
CA VAL A 128 8.23 8.11 32.51
C VAL A 128 8.77 6.98 33.35
N HIS A 129 7.87 6.35 34.09
CA HIS A 129 8.14 5.24 35.01
C HIS A 129 7.80 3.86 34.40
N TYR A 130 7.03 3.84 33.30
CA TYR A 130 6.49 2.63 32.69
C TYR A 130 6.93 2.50 31.23
N ILE A 131 7.35 1.30 30.84
CA ILE A 131 7.72 1.00 29.44
C ILE A 131 6.58 1.30 28.47
N LYS A 132 5.34 1.01 28.90
CA LYS A 132 4.13 1.21 28.10
C LYS A 132 3.90 2.67 27.69
N ASP A 133 4.34 3.62 28.51
CA ASP A 133 4.20 5.05 28.22
C ASP A 133 5.40 5.60 27.43
N LEU A 134 6.53 4.89 27.47
CA LEU A 134 7.76 5.27 26.76
C LEU A 134 7.68 4.94 25.27
N ILE A 135 7.35 3.69 24.94
CA ILE A 135 7.40 3.16 23.57
C ILE A 135 6.59 3.98 22.58
N PRO A 136 5.29 4.25 22.80
CA PRO A 136 4.51 5.03 21.84
C PRO A 136 5.08 6.43 21.62
N LYS A 137 5.68 7.07 22.63
CA LYS A 137 6.31 8.39 22.49
C LYS A 137 7.59 8.32 21.66
N VAL A 138 8.44 7.31 21.89
CA VAL A 138 9.64 7.08 21.07
C VAL A 138 9.27 6.81 19.60
N LEU A 139 8.25 5.97 19.37
CA LEU A 139 7.78 5.63 18.02
C LEU A 139 7.16 6.81 17.25
N ILE A 140 6.77 7.88 17.94
CA ILE A 140 6.26 9.13 17.34
C ILE A 140 7.38 10.15 17.07
N GLY A 141 8.62 9.89 17.53
CA GLY A 141 9.81 10.70 17.22
C GLY A 141 10.47 11.37 18.43
N SER A 142 9.97 11.16 19.65
CA SER A 142 10.67 11.59 20.86
C SER A 142 11.92 10.76 21.12
N THR A 143 12.90 11.32 21.82
CA THR A 143 14.11 10.59 22.24
C THR A 143 13.96 10.17 23.70
N ALA A 144 14.14 8.89 23.98
CA ALA A 144 14.27 8.38 25.33
C ALA A 144 15.72 8.49 25.80
N LEU A 145 15.95 8.98 27.01
CA LEU A 145 17.25 9.02 27.67
C LEU A 145 17.18 8.21 28.96
N LEU A 146 17.99 7.16 29.01
CA LEU A 146 18.19 6.30 30.17
C LEU A 146 19.55 6.60 30.78
N ILE A 147 19.61 6.61 32.12
CA ILE A 147 20.81 6.91 32.88
C ILE A 147 20.92 5.90 34.01
N ASP A 148 22.11 5.33 34.18
CA ASP A 148 22.37 4.35 35.21
C ASP A 148 22.22 4.94 36.61
N GLY A 149 21.58 4.20 37.52
CA GLY A 149 21.24 4.66 38.87
C GLY A 149 19.92 5.44 38.98
N LEU A 150 19.24 5.78 37.88
CA LEU A 150 17.91 6.41 37.90
C LEU A 150 16.81 5.42 37.51
N ALA A 151 15.77 5.32 38.35
CA ALA A 151 14.55 4.56 38.04
C ALA A 151 13.69 5.20 36.93
N ASP A 152 13.94 6.47 36.60
CA ASP A 152 13.09 7.25 35.71
C ASP A 152 13.75 7.44 34.35
N VAL A 153 12.98 7.23 33.28
CA VAL A 153 13.43 7.49 31.92
C VAL A 153 12.94 8.86 31.48
N PHE A 154 13.85 9.68 30.95
CA PHE A 154 13.50 10.96 30.38
C PHE A 154 13.03 10.81 28.94
N ILE A 155 11.99 11.55 28.59
CA ILE A 155 11.49 11.69 27.22
C ILE A 155 11.71 13.13 26.79
N LEU A 156 12.46 13.28 25.71
CA LEU A 156 12.92 14.54 25.18
C LEU A 156 12.19 14.83 23.88
N GLY A 157 11.58 16.01 23.77
CA GLY A 157 10.88 16.48 22.58
C GLY A 157 11.86 16.80 21.46
N THR A 158 12.20 15.77 20.67
CA THR A 158 13.14 15.85 19.53
C THR A 158 12.46 15.56 18.21
N THR A 159 11.13 15.68 18.15
CA THR A 159 10.37 15.31 16.95
C THR A 159 10.74 16.23 15.80
N LYS A 160 11.19 15.64 14.68
CA LYS A 160 11.58 16.38 13.48
C LYS A 160 10.35 16.93 12.79
N ALA A 161 10.25 18.25 12.70
CA ALA A 161 9.32 18.90 11.79
C ALA A 161 9.83 18.72 10.35
N ASN A 162 9.05 18.06 9.48
CA ASN A 162 9.47 17.87 8.09
C ASN A 162 9.53 19.23 7.38
N LYS A 163 10.74 19.66 7.00
CA LYS A 163 10.99 20.92 6.27
C LYS A 163 10.84 20.81 4.74
N ARG A 164 10.54 19.63 4.19
CA ARG A 164 10.39 19.44 2.73
C ARG A 164 8.93 19.39 2.32
N ASN A 165 8.63 20.02 1.18
CA ASN A 165 7.33 19.93 0.51
C ASN A 165 7.13 18.48 0.08
N ILE A 166 6.28 17.76 0.80
CA ILE A 166 5.80 16.46 0.32
C ILE A 166 5.02 16.74 -0.96
N GLU A 167 5.48 16.19 -2.08
CA GLU A 167 4.86 16.39 -3.38
C GLU A 167 3.65 15.46 -3.56
N GLU A 168 2.73 15.87 -4.44
CA GLU A 168 1.56 15.09 -4.78
C GLU A 168 1.97 13.88 -5.62
N PRO A 169 1.46 12.66 -5.34
CA PRO A 169 1.76 11.46 -6.12
C PRO A 169 1.33 11.70 -7.58
N VAL A 170 2.31 11.71 -8.48
CA VAL A 170 2.09 12.06 -9.89
C VAL A 170 1.37 10.93 -10.63
N SER A 171 1.62 9.68 -10.23
CA SER A 171 1.02 8.50 -10.86
C SER A 171 -0.42 8.23 -10.41
N GLU A 172 -0.79 8.66 -9.19
CA GLU A 172 -2.09 8.37 -8.55
C GLU A 172 -2.76 9.66 -8.01
N ALA A 173 -3.02 10.61 -8.89
CA ALA A 173 -3.73 11.85 -8.56
C ALA A 173 -5.18 11.58 -8.12
N LEU A 174 -5.64 12.24 -7.06
CA LEU A 174 -7.01 12.14 -6.55
C LEU A 174 -7.63 13.54 -6.39
N VAL A 175 -8.92 13.64 -6.68
CA VAL A 175 -9.74 14.83 -6.42
C VAL A 175 -9.90 15.04 -4.92
N ARG A 176 -10.05 13.95 -4.16
CA ARG A 176 -10.21 13.97 -2.70
C ARG A 176 -9.31 12.94 -2.02
N GLY A 177 -8.56 13.39 -1.02
CA GLY A 177 -7.72 12.54 -0.18
C GLY A 177 -6.41 13.23 0.20
N PRO A 178 -5.53 12.54 0.94
CA PRO A 178 -4.17 12.98 1.17
C PRO A 178 -3.43 13.23 -0.15
N ARG A 179 -2.62 14.29 -0.22
CA ARG A 179 -1.73 14.58 -1.36
C ARG A 179 -0.28 14.25 -1.04
N VAL A 180 -0.07 13.33 -0.11
CA VAL A 180 1.25 12.91 0.35
C VAL A 180 1.71 11.75 -0.52
N GLY A 181 2.82 11.90 -1.23
CA GLY A 181 3.53 10.81 -1.90
C GLY A 181 4.75 10.34 -1.11
N PHE A 182 5.18 9.10 -1.35
CA PHE A 182 6.52 8.63 -0.97
C PHE A 182 7.61 9.31 -1.82
N THR A 183 8.85 9.25 -1.33
CA THR A 183 10.03 9.84 -1.99
C THR A 183 11.08 8.76 -2.22
N GLU A 184 12.22 9.10 -2.83
CA GLU A 184 13.32 8.17 -3.06
C GLU A 184 14.08 7.79 -1.78
N VAL A 185 13.85 8.48 -0.67
CA VAL A 185 14.62 8.28 0.57
C VAL A 185 13.89 7.32 1.50
N LEU A 186 14.48 6.15 1.75
CA LEU A 186 13.85 5.11 2.56
C LEU A 186 13.50 5.54 3.99
N SER A 187 14.37 6.31 4.65
CA SER A 187 14.13 6.79 6.04
C SER A 187 12.93 7.73 6.14
N ASP A 188 12.71 8.55 5.11
CA ASP A 188 11.58 9.47 5.06
C ASP A 188 10.28 8.68 4.86
N ASN A 189 10.30 7.66 3.99
CA ASN A 189 9.17 6.78 3.74
C ASN A 189 8.76 5.96 4.98
N THR A 190 9.72 5.39 5.71
CA THR A 190 9.42 4.68 6.97
C THR A 190 8.87 5.62 8.03
N SER A 191 9.34 6.87 8.06
CA SER A 191 8.84 7.91 8.96
C SER A 191 7.41 8.33 8.62
N LEU A 192 7.08 8.44 7.33
CA LEU A 192 5.69 8.68 6.88
C LEU A 192 4.76 7.57 7.35
N LEU A 193 5.17 6.31 7.22
CA LEU A 193 4.39 5.17 7.71
C LEU A 193 4.16 5.25 9.22
N ARG A 194 5.20 5.49 10.03
CA ARG A 194 5.07 5.62 11.50
C ARG A 194 4.18 6.78 11.91
N ARG A 195 4.32 7.94 11.26
CA ARG A 195 3.54 9.15 11.59
C ARG A 195 2.04 8.95 11.32
N HIS A 196 1.69 8.30 10.21
CA HIS A 196 0.30 8.08 9.85
C HIS A 196 -0.28 6.76 10.39
N CYS A 197 0.57 5.83 10.85
CA CYS A 197 0.21 4.58 11.51
C CYS A 197 0.88 4.50 12.89
N ALA A 198 0.28 5.19 13.87
CA ALA A 198 0.72 5.20 15.26
C ALA A 198 0.32 3.90 16.01
N ASP A 199 0.65 2.74 15.42
CA ASP A 199 0.45 1.42 16.02
C ASP A 199 1.81 0.85 16.44
N GLU A 200 1.94 0.51 17.73
CA GLU A 200 3.16 -0.07 18.30
C GLU A 200 3.55 -1.41 17.67
N SER A 201 2.57 -2.13 17.11
CA SER A 201 2.78 -3.42 16.46
C SER A 201 3.23 -3.31 15.00
N LEU A 202 3.34 -2.08 14.45
CA LEU A 202 4.00 -1.84 13.17
C LEU A 202 5.47 -2.23 13.29
N SER A 203 5.85 -3.24 12.51
CA SER A 203 7.18 -3.80 12.47
C SER A 203 7.84 -3.48 11.13
N LEU A 204 9.06 -2.93 11.20
CA LEU A 204 9.87 -2.58 10.03
C LEU A 204 11.15 -3.41 10.07
N VAL A 205 11.31 -4.33 9.12
CA VAL A 205 12.47 -5.25 9.06
C VAL A 205 13.32 -4.90 7.85
N LYS A 206 14.56 -4.48 8.09
CA LYS A 206 15.53 -4.16 7.03
C LYS A 206 16.22 -5.42 6.53
N LEU A 207 16.33 -5.55 5.22
CA LEU A 207 17.03 -6.60 4.50
C LEU A 207 17.93 -5.96 3.42
N PRO A 208 19.21 -6.35 3.29
CA PRO A 208 20.03 -5.94 2.16
C PRO A 208 19.66 -6.77 0.92
N VAL A 209 19.64 -6.13 -0.25
CA VAL A 209 19.39 -6.78 -1.55
C VAL A 209 20.42 -6.35 -2.59
N GLY A 210 20.80 -7.27 -3.49
CA GLY A 210 21.83 -7.06 -4.51
C GLY A 210 23.21 -7.59 -4.09
N GLU A 211 23.98 -8.11 -5.05
CA GLU A 211 25.32 -8.67 -4.79
C GLU A 211 26.43 -7.62 -4.85
N ARG A 212 26.51 -6.87 -5.96
CA ARG A 212 27.56 -5.86 -6.21
C ARG A 212 27.19 -4.51 -5.62
N ALA A 213 25.98 -4.05 -5.91
CA ALA A 213 25.43 -2.81 -5.38
C ALA A 213 24.32 -3.13 -4.39
N LYS A 214 24.71 -3.29 -3.12
CA LYS A 214 23.78 -3.55 -2.03
C LYS A 214 22.89 -2.34 -1.78
N LYS A 215 21.59 -2.53 -1.93
CA LYS A 215 20.57 -1.57 -1.51
C LYS A 215 19.86 -2.03 -0.25
N GLU A 216 19.36 -1.06 0.50
CA GLU A 216 18.53 -1.32 1.65
C GLU A 216 17.06 -1.48 1.22
N LEU A 217 16.42 -2.51 1.75
CA LEU A 217 14.99 -2.78 1.59
C LEU A 217 14.36 -2.92 2.97
N VAL A 218 13.15 -2.41 3.16
CA VAL A 218 12.36 -2.58 4.38
C VAL A 218 11.07 -3.33 4.09
N VAL A 219 10.84 -4.40 4.84
CA VAL A 219 9.56 -5.12 4.89
C VAL A 219 8.75 -4.59 6.07
N ALA A 220 7.62 -3.95 5.77
CA ALA A 220 6.70 -3.36 6.73
C ALA A 220 5.43 -4.22 6.89
N PHE A 221 5.06 -4.53 8.13
CA PHE A 221 3.85 -5.30 8.46
C PHE A 221 3.37 -5.02 9.88
N ILE A 222 2.08 -5.26 10.16
CA ILE A 222 1.54 -5.18 11.52
C ILE A 222 1.56 -6.57 12.15
N LYS A 223 2.44 -6.78 13.14
CA LYS A 223 2.73 -8.10 13.76
C LYS A 223 1.49 -8.81 14.28
N ASP A 224 0.53 -8.03 14.77
CA ASP A 224 -0.72 -8.48 15.36
C ASP A 224 -1.84 -8.77 14.34
N LEU A 225 -1.63 -8.43 13.07
CA LEU A 225 -2.62 -8.58 12.00
C LEU A 225 -2.14 -9.53 10.91
N ALA A 226 -0.94 -9.32 10.39
CA ALA A 226 -0.37 -10.07 9.30
C ALA A 226 -0.15 -11.55 9.68
N SER A 227 -0.37 -12.45 8.71
CA SER A 227 0.00 -13.86 8.86
C SER A 227 1.52 -13.98 8.93
N THR A 228 2.02 -14.77 9.88
CA THR A 228 3.46 -15.06 10.00
C THR A 228 3.97 -15.81 8.77
N GLU A 229 3.20 -16.76 8.26
CA GLU A 229 3.55 -17.53 7.05
C GLU A 229 3.77 -16.61 5.85
N LEU A 230 2.89 -15.61 5.65
CA LEU A 230 3.00 -14.63 4.57
C LEU A 230 4.26 -13.77 4.71
N VAL A 231 4.52 -13.27 5.93
CA VAL A 231 5.70 -12.41 6.19
C VAL A 231 6.99 -13.19 5.96
N ASP A 232 7.06 -14.43 6.44
CA ASP A 232 8.24 -15.28 6.30
C ASP A 232 8.44 -15.71 4.84
N GLU A 233 7.36 -16.00 4.10
CA GLU A 233 7.43 -16.28 2.66
C GLU A 233 8.02 -15.09 1.88
N ILE A 234 7.55 -13.86 2.14
CA ILE A 234 8.06 -12.64 1.50
C ILE A 234 9.55 -12.46 1.82
N LYS A 235 9.94 -12.56 3.10
CA LYS A 235 11.35 -12.43 3.51
C LYS A 235 12.23 -13.50 2.83
N ASN A 236 11.77 -14.74 2.79
CA ASN A 236 12.48 -15.85 2.16
C ASN A 236 12.67 -15.63 0.66
N ARG A 237 11.68 -15.06 -0.04
CA ARG A 237 11.80 -14.73 -1.47
C ARG A 237 12.78 -13.58 -1.70
N ILE A 238 12.70 -12.53 -0.88
CA ILE A 238 13.61 -11.38 -0.97
C ILE A 238 15.07 -11.82 -0.74
N GLN A 239 15.31 -12.70 0.24
CA GLN A 239 16.65 -13.21 0.53
C GLN A 239 17.23 -14.11 -0.57
N LYS A 240 16.37 -14.68 -1.43
CA LYS A 240 16.78 -15.49 -2.58
C LYS A 240 17.03 -14.66 -3.84
N ILE A 241 16.83 -13.34 -3.79
CA ILE A 241 17.12 -12.46 -4.92
C ILE A 241 18.63 -12.44 -5.14
N ASP A 242 19.04 -12.98 -6.28
CA ASP A 242 20.43 -13.04 -6.72
C ASP A 242 20.59 -12.22 -8.01
N ILE A 243 20.89 -10.93 -7.86
CA ILE A 243 21.18 -10.00 -8.95
C ILE A 243 22.27 -9.01 -8.54
N ASP A 244 23.03 -8.51 -9.51
CA ASP A 244 24.14 -7.58 -9.25
C ASP A 244 23.69 -6.28 -8.56
N SER A 245 22.56 -5.71 -8.99
CA SER A 245 22.03 -4.43 -8.50
C SER A 245 20.52 -4.34 -8.70
N VAL A 246 19.81 -3.87 -7.67
CA VAL A 246 18.37 -3.60 -7.74
C VAL A 246 18.16 -2.12 -8.03
N LEU A 247 17.93 -1.75 -9.29
CA LEU A 247 17.79 -0.33 -9.65
C LEU A 247 16.44 0.26 -9.20
N GLU A 248 15.36 -0.49 -9.36
CA GLU A 248 13.98 -0.02 -9.15
C GLU A 248 13.13 -1.14 -8.51
N SER A 249 12.02 -0.78 -7.86
CA SER A 249 11.14 -1.73 -7.15
C SER A 249 10.53 -2.81 -8.06
N GLY A 250 10.29 -2.52 -9.33
CA GLY A 250 9.81 -3.46 -10.34
C GLY A 250 10.76 -4.63 -10.62
N TYR A 251 12.05 -4.52 -10.26
CA TYR A 251 12.98 -5.66 -10.31
C TYR A 251 12.63 -6.66 -9.20
N ILE A 252 12.35 -6.15 -8.00
CA ILE A 252 11.92 -6.98 -6.88
C ILE A 252 10.58 -7.62 -7.21
N GLU A 253 9.63 -6.83 -7.73
CA GLU A 253 8.31 -7.31 -8.15
C GLU A 253 8.45 -8.56 -9.03
N GLN A 254 9.15 -8.47 -10.16
CA GLN A 254 9.34 -9.59 -11.09
C GLN A 254 10.02 -10.82 -10.47
N LEU A 255 10.92 -10.63 -9.51
CA LEU A 255 11.70 -11.72 -8.91
C LEU A 255 10.98 -12.44 -7.77
N ILE A 256 9.99 -11.82 -7.14
CA ILE A 256 9.24 -12.41 -6.03
C ILE A 256 7.82 -12.86 -6.40
N GLU A 257 7.37 -12.61 -7.63
CA GLU A 257 6.06 -13.05 -8.13
C GLU A 257 5.91 -14.57 -8.20
N ASP A 258 4.68 -15.07 -8.04
CA ASP A 258 4.35 -16.51 -8.14
C ASP A 258 4.40 -17.00 -9.59
N ASN A 259 3.83 -16.21 -10.51
CA ASN A 259 3.66 -16.60 -11.92
C ASN A 259 4.20 -15.50 -12.84
N TYR A 260 5.51 -15.39 -12.99
CA TYR A 260 6.16 -14.34 -13.79
C TYR A 260 5.76 -14.32 -15.29
N LEU A 261 5.23 -15.43 -15.82
CA LEU A 261 4.71 -15.51 -17.20
C LEU A 261 3.28 -14.98 -17.35
N SER A 262 2.57 -14.74 -16.23
CA SER A 262 1.23 -14.18 -16.29
C SER A 262 1.30 -12.72 -16.72
N PRO A 263 0.43 -12.26 -17.65
CA PRO A 263 0.38 -10.85 -17.99
C PRO A 263 -0.26 -10.00 -16.87
N PHE A 264 -0.86 -10.64 -15.85
CA PHE A 264 -1.50 -9.95 -14.72
C PHE A 264 -0.51 -9.69 -13.59
N PRO A 265 -0.42 -8.44 -13.09
CA PRO A 265 0.42 -8.11 -11.95
C PRO A 265 -0.07 -8.84 -10.69
N GLN A 266 0.87 -9.42 -9.94
CA GLN A 266 0.58 -10.18 -8.71
C GLN A 266 0.97 -9.40 -7.45
N ILE A 267 1.43 -8.16 -7.62
CA ILE A 267 1.80 -7.20 -6.59
C ILE A 267 1.21 -5.85 -6.97
N GLN A 268 0.93 -5.01 -5.98
CA GLN A 268 0.46 -3.65 -6.20
C GLN A 268 1.57 -2.67 -5.85
N ASN A 269 2.08 -1.95 -6.84
CA ASN A 269 2.95 -0.80 -6.62
C ASN A 269 2.11 0.47 -6.38
N THR A 270 2.54 1.33 -5.46
CA THR A 270 1.86 2.60 -5.16
C THR A 270 2.83 3.66 -4.67
N GLU A 271 2.60 4.91 -5.04
CA GLU A 271 3.33 6.08 -4.49
C GLU A 271 2.65 6.61 -3.21
N ARG A 272 1.50 6.05 -2.82
CA ARG A 272 0.64 6.64 -1.78
C ARG A 272 0.78 5.97 -0.41
N PRO A 273 1.16 6.71 0.65
CA PRO A 273 1.24 6.17 2.00
C PRO A 273 -0.10 5.73 2.60
N ASP A 274 -1.18 6.45 2.28
CA ASP A 274 -2.52 6.12 2.78
C ASP A 274 -3.01 4.74 2.30
N ARG A 275 -2.71 4.39 1.05
CA ARG A 275 -3.01 3.08 0.46
C ARG A 275 -2.20 1.98 1.13
N VAL A 276 -0.91 2.21 1.37
CA VAL A 276 -0.04 1.28 2.12
C VAL A 276 -0.57 1.05 3.53
N ILE A 277 -0.92 2.10 4.26
CA ILE A 277 -1.42 1.99 5.63
C ILE A 277 -2.74 1.22 5.67
N SER A 278 -3.65 1.49 4.74
CA SER A 278 -4.89 0.73 4.60
C SER A 278 -4.60 -0.76 4.37
N ALA A 279 -3.63 -1.08 3.51
CA ALA A 279 -3.22 -2.46 3.26
C ALA A 279 -2.62 -3.14 4.49
N LEU A 280 -1.73 -2.46 5.21
CA LEU A 280 -1.15 -2.95 6.47
C LEU A 280 -2.24 -3.23 7.51
N MET A 281 -3.24 -2.36 7.61
CA MET A 281 -4.40 -2.52 8.50
C MET A 281 -5.34 -3.68 8.12
N GLU A 282 -5.26 -4.14 6.87
CA GLU A 282 -5.91 -5.36 6.38
C GLU A 282 -5.08 -6.62 6.59
N GLY A 283 -3.87 -6.49 7.13
CA GLY A 283 -2.94 -7.59 7.39
C GLY A 283 -2.09 -7.98 6.18
N ARG A 284 -1.99 -7.10 5.17
CA ARG A 284 -1.04 -7.24 4.07
C ARG A 284 0.35 -6.75 4.47
N VAL A 285 1.33 -7.01 3.63
CA VAL A 285 2.74 -6.64 3.81
C VAL A 285 3.13 -5.61 2.76
N ALA A 286 3.94 -4.63 3.15
CA ALA A 286 4.51 -3.64 2.26
C ALA A 286 6.02 -3.77 2.17
N ILE A 287 6.59 -3.53 1.00
CA ILE A 287 8.02 -3.66 0.70
C ILE A 287 8.49 -2.33 0.13
N LEU A 288 9.45 -1.70 0.79
CA LEU A 288 10.01 -0.41 0.45
C LEU A 288 11.47 -0.60 0.05
N LEU A 289 11.87 -0.10 -1.12
CA LEU A 289 13.25 -0.12 -1.60
C LEU A 289 13.83 1.29 -1.54
N ASP A 290 15.10 1.42 -1.12
CA ASP A 290 15.79 2.71 -1.16
C ASP A 290 16.08 3.16 -2.61
N GLY A 291 15.86 4.45 -2.87
CA GLY A 291 16.07 5.08 -4.18
C GLY A 291 14.86 5.07 -5.12
N THR A 292 13.64 4.74 -4.63
CA THR A 292 12.41 4.80 -5.43
C THR A 292 11.21 5.28 -4.60
N PRO A 293 10.29 6.09 -5.17
CA PRO A 293 9.06 6.52 -4.51
C PRO A 293 7.95 5.48 -4.55
N PHE A 294 8.17 4.29 -5.10
CA PHE A 294 7.16 3.24 -5.18
C PHE A 294 7.31 2.21 -4.06
N VAL A 295 6.19 1.89 -3.41
CA VAL A 295 6.07 0.84 -2.42
C VAL A 295 5.27 -0.31 -2.99
N LEU A 296 5.77 -1.54 -2.83
CA LEU A 296 5.08 -2.75 -3.26
C LEU A 296 4.21 -3.31 -2.13
N ILE A 297 2.99 -3.71 -2.44
CA ILE A 297 2.02 -4.29 -1.50
C ILE A 297 1.68 -5.71 -1.95
N ALA A 298 1.77 -6.66 -1.03
CA ALA A 298 1.43 -8.07 -1.25
C ALA A 298 0.69 -8.67 -0.04
N PRO A 299 -0.22 -9.64 -0.25
CA PRO A 299 -0.76 -10.12 -1.52
C PRO A 299 -1.83 -9.17 -2.08
N VAL A 300 -2.17 -9.35 -3.37
CA VAL A 300 -3.25 -8.61 -4.04
C VAL A 300 -4.22 -9.52 -4.77
N THR A 301 -5.43 -9.02 -5.00
CA THR A 301 -6.44 -9.65 -5.87
C THR A 301 -6.79 -8.71 -7.02
N PHE A 302 -7.35 -9.25 -8.10
CA PHE A 302 -7.75 -8.45 -9.26
C PHE A 302 -8.68 -7.28 -8.89
N SER A 303 -9.62 -7.52 -7.96
CA SER A 303 -10.50 -6.45 -7.48
C SER A 303 -9.78 -5.36 -6.72
N MET A 304 -8.72 -5.69 -5.96
CA MET A 304 -7.94 -4.69 -5.23
C MET A 304 -7.20 -3.74 -6.18
N LEU A 305 -6.78 -4.24 -7.34
CA LEU A 305 -6.10 -3.46 -8.36
C LEU A 305 -7.06 -2.55 -9.14
N LEU A 306 -8.36 -2.85 -9.16
CA LEU A 306 -9.42 -1.99 -9.72
C LEU A 306 -10.02 -1.01 -8.70
N GLN A 307 -9.64 -1.10 -7.44
CA GLN A 307 -10.08 -0.19 -6.39
C GLN A 307 -9.20 1.07 -6.33
N SER A 308 -9.85 2.22 -6.18
CA SER A 308 -9.21 3.50 -5.87
C SER A 308 -9.42 3.86 -4.38
N PRO A 309 -8.46 4.53 -3.70
CA PRO A 309 -8.66 5.01 -2.33
C PRO A 309 -9.88 5.94 -2.19
N GLU A 310 -10.21 6.68 -3.26
CA GLU A 310 -11.39 7.56 -3.33
C GLU A 310 -12.72 6.84 -3.06
N ASP A 311 -12.80 5.54 -3.35
CA ASP A 311 -14.01 4.72 -3.08
C ASP A 311 -14.41 4.77 -1.60
N TYR A 312 -13.41 4.97 -0.73
CA TYR A 312 -13.59 5.01 0.72
C TYR A 312 -13.69 6.44 1.26
N TYR A 313 -13.09 7.42 0.59
CA TYR A 313 -13.13 8.84 0.96
C TYR A 313 -14.47 9.49 0.64
N GLU A 314 -15.12 9.04 -0.43
CA GLU A 314 -16.44 9.49 -0.81
C GLU A 314 -17.56 8.73 -0.08
N ARG A 315 -18.79 9.25 -0.20
CA ARG A 315 -19.99 8.54 0.29
C ARG A 315 -20.11 7.18 -0.41
N TRP A 316 -20.71 6.22 0.29
CA TRP A 316 -20.79 4.83 -0.19
C TRP A 316 -21.54 4.67 -1.53
N LEU A 317 -22.52 5.55 -1.81
CA LEU A 317 -23.32 5.48 -3.02
C LEU A 317 -22.54 5.96 -4.27
N PRO A 318 -21.93 7.17 -4.31
CA PRO A 318 -21.03 7.55 -5.41
C PRO A 318 -19.83 6.62 -5.55
N GLY A 319 -19.20 6.21 -4.43
CA GLY A 319 -18.06 5.29 -4.47
C GLY A 319 -18.42 3.93 -5.09
N THR A 320 -19.61 3.41 -4.80
CA THR A 320 -20.12 2.17 -5.43
C THR A 320 -20.38 2.37 -6.93
N LEU A 321 -20.98 3.50 -7.31
CA LEU A 321 -21.27 3.78 -8.72
C LEU A 321 -19.99 3.86 -9.55
N LEU A 322 -18.99 4.59 -9.06
CA LEU A 322 -17.68 4.70 -9.72
C LEU A 322 -16.97 3.34 -9.79
N ARG A 323 -17.05 2.54 -8.72
CA ARG A 323 -16.49 1.18 -8.71
C ARG A 323 -17.15 0.28 -9.75
N LEU A 324 -18.49 0.29 -9.85
CA LEU A 324 -19.21 -0.48 -10.86
C LEU A 324 -18.85 -0.02 -12.28
N LEU A 325 -18.74 1.30 -12.49
CA LEU A 325 -18.29 1.88 -13.74
C LEU A 325 -16.91 1.34 -14.12
N ARG A 326 -15.94 1.26 -13.20
CA ARG A 326 -14.60 0.70 -13.47
C ARG A 326 -14.62 -0.77 -13.89
N PHE A 327 -15.50 -1.58 -13.29
CA PHE A 327 -15.66 -2.98 -13.74
C PHE A 327 -16.24 -3.05 -15.16
N MET A 328 -17.23 -2.21 -15.46
CA MET A 328 -17.84 -2.14 -16.80
C MET A 328 -16.85 -1.64 -17.85
N THR A 329 -16.12 -0.56 -17.56
CA THR A 329 -15.14 0.01 -18.48
C THR A 329 -13.93 -0.89 -18.65
N ALA A 330 -13.50 -1.66 -17.64
CA ALA A 330 -12.50 -2.71 -17.82
C ALA A 330 -12.96 -3.74 -18.85
N PHE A 331 -14.22 -4.21 -18.77
CA PHE A 331 -14.80 -5.12 -19.76
C PHE A 331 -14.86 -4.50 -21.17
N VAL A 332 -15.37 -3.27 -21.28
CA VAL A 332 -15.44 -2.53 -22.55
C VAL A 332 -14.04 -2.32 -23.14
N SER A 333 -13.07 -1.93 -22.33
CA SER A 333 -11.69 -1.67 -22.78
C SER A 333 -11.00 -2.91 -23.35
N LEU A 334 -11.39 -4.10 -22.91
CA LEU A 334 -10.84 -5.37 -23.38
C LEU A 334 -11.61 -5.91 -24.59
N PHE A 335 -12.95 -5.90 -24.53
CA PHE A 335 -13.79 -6.65 -25.47
C PHE A 335 -14.43 -5.83 -26.57
N ALA A 336 -14.54 -4.49 -26.46
CA ALA A 336 -15.32 -3.71 -27.42
C ALA A 336 -14.83 -3.84 -28.88
N PRO A 337 -13.52 -3.77 -29.20
CA PRO A 337 -13.04 -3.96 -30.57
C PRO A 337 -13.29 -5.39 -31.08
N ALA A 338 -13.03 -6.39 -30.24
CA ALA A 338 -13.25 -7.80 -30.56
C ALA A 338 -14.73 -8.11 -30.84
N LEU A 339 -15.64 -7.58 -30.01
CA LEU A 339 -17.08 -7.71 -30.20
C LEU A 339 -17.52 -7.03 -31.49
N TYR A 340 -17.04 -5.82 -31.78
CA TYR A 340 -17.34 -5.12 -33.03
C TYR A 340 -16.93 -5.93 -34.27
N ILE A 341 -15.69 -6.43 -34.30
CA ILE A 341 -15.18 -7.28 -35.39
C ILE A 341 -16.07 -8.52 -35.56
N SER A 342 -16.44 -9.16 -34.45
CA SER A 342 -17.23 -10.39 -34.46
C SER A 342 -18.65 -10.20 -34.99
N PHE A 343 -19.32 -9.10 -34.64
CA PHE A 343 -20.68 -8.83 -35.07
C PHE A 343 -20.74 -8.46 -36.55
N ILE A 344 -19.82 -7.62 -37.03
CA ILE A 344 -19.86 -7.16 -38.42
C ILE A 344 -19.40 -8.23 -39.39
N SER A 345 -18.36 -8.99 -39.03
CA SER A 345 -17.76 -9.95 -39.96
C SER A 345 -18.45 -11.30 -39.97
N PHE A 346 -19.04 -11.73 -38.83
CA PHE A 346 -19.57 -13.09 -38.70
C PHE A 346 -21.05 -13.16 -38.29
N HIS A 347 -21.57 -12.17 -37.56
CA HIS A 347 -22.92 -12.22 -37.00
C HIS A 347 -23.74 -10.93 -37.23
N PRO A 348 -23.86 -10.43 -38.48
CA PRO A 348 -24.55 -9.17 -38.75
C PRO A 348 -26.05 -9.23 -38.39
N GLY A 349 -26.64 -10.43 -38.40
CA GLY A 349 -28.04 -10.64 -38.03
C GLY A 349 -28.38 -10.38 -36.55
N LEU A 350 -27.38 -10.25 -35.67
CA LEU A 350 -27.59 -9.86 -34.28
C LEU A 350 -27.74 -8.34 -34.11
N ILE A 351 -27.39 -7.56 -35.13
CA ILE A 351 -27.51 -6.11 -35.13
C ILE A 351 -28.91 -5.72 -35.65
N PRO A 352 -29.64 -4.81 -34.99
CA PRO A 352 -30.89 -4.29 -35.53
C PRO A 352 -30.72 -3.80 -36.98
N THR A 353 -31.60 -4.21 -37.88
CA THR A 353 -31.43 -4.03 -39.33
C THR A 353 -31.13 -2.58 -39.73
N LYS A 354 -31.79 -1.60 -39.09
CA LYS A 354 -31.53 -0.17 -39.34
C LYS A 354 -30.09 0.25 -39.01
N LEU A 355 -29.55 -0.26 -37.89
CA LEU A 355 -28.16 -0.01 -37.50
C LEU A 355 -27.18 -0.74 -38.42
N ALA A 356 -27.48 -1.98 -38.80
CA ALA A 356 -26.65 -2.75 -39.73
C ALA A 356 -26.52 -2.04 -41.09
N ILE A 357 -27.62 -1.54 -41.65
CA ILE A 357 -27.63 -0.77 -42.91
C ILE A 357 -26.79 0.51 -42.76
N SER A 358 -26.94 1.24 -41.65
CA SER A 358 -26.13 2.43 -41.38
C SER A 358 -24.64 2.10 -41.27
N ILE A 359 -24.27 0.97 -40.65
CA ILE A 359 -22.88 0.54 -40.54
C ILE A 359 -22.31 0.21 -41.92
N ILE A 360 -23.05 -0.56 -42.72
CA ILE A 360 -22.64 -0.91 -44.09
C ILE A 360 -22.47 0.34 -44.94
N GLY A 361 -23.41 1.29 -44.90
CA GLY A 361 -23.28 2.57 -45.60
C GLY A 361 -22.08 3.39 -45.13
N SER A 362 -21.78 3.40 -43.83
CA SER A 362 -20.59 4.11 -43.31
C SER A 362 -19.25 3.44 -43.68
N ARG A 363 -19.29 2.22 -44.20
CA ARG A 363 -18.13 1.47 -44.71
C ARG A 363 -18.07 1.50 -46.24
N GLU A 364 -18.96 2.21 -46.91
CA GLU A 364 -18.92 2.40 -48.36
C GLU A 364 -17.64 3.17 -48.74
N GLY A 365 -16.75 2.54 -49.50
CA GLY A 365 -15.45 3.11 -49.88
C GLY A 365 -14.28 2.74 -48.95
N VAL A 366 -14.51 2.04 -47.83
CA VAL A 366 -13.43 1.56 -46.97
C VAL A 366 -12.85 0.24 -47.50
N PRO A 367 -11.58 0.19 -47.92
CA PRO A 367 -11.02 -0.98 -48.62
C PRO A 367 -10.59 -2.11 -47.66
N PHE A 368 -10.55 -1.86 -46.35
CA PHE A 368 -9.98 -2.77 -45.37
C PHE A 368 -11.04 -3.58 -44.61
N PRO A 369 -10.72 -4.83 -44.22
CA PRO A 369 -11.54 -5.59 -43.27
C PRO A 369 -11.58 -4.92 -41.89
N ALA A 370 -12.64 -5.20 -41.11
CA ALA A 370 -12.84 -4.61 -39.80
C ALA A 370 -11.66 -4.87 -38.83
N LEU A 371 -10.99 -6.02 -38.93
CA LEU A 371 -9.77 -6.30 -38.14
C LEU A 371 -8.65 -5.29 -38.45
N ILE A 372 -8.38 -5.03 -39.73
CA ILE A 372 -7.29 -4.16 -40.17
C ILE A 372 -7.60 -2.71 -39.78
N GLU A 373 -8.84 -2.26 -39.99
CA GLU A 373 -9.30 -0.94 -39.50
C GLU A 373 -9.04 -0.78 -38.00
N ALA A 374 -9.44 -1.78 -37.20
CA ALA A 374 -9.27 -1.75 -35.75
C ALA A 374 -7.79 -1.77 -35.35
N LEU A 375 -6.96 -2.58 -36.00
CA LEU A 375 -5.52 -2.64 -35.71
C LEU A 375 -4.83 -1.30 -35.99
N ILE A 376 -5.13 -0.66 -37.14
CA ILE A 376 -4.55 0.66 -37.50
C ILE A 376 -4.92 1.68 -36.41
N MET A 377 -6.19 1.75 -36.03
CA MET A 377 -6.66 2.72 -35.04
C MET A 377 -6.14 2.43 -33.63
N GLU A 378 -6.15 1.17 -33.20
CA GLU A 378 -5.67 0.79 -31.87
C GLU A 378 -4.16 1.03 -31.73
N ILE A 379 -3.37 0.67 -32.75
CA ILE A 379 -1.93 0.96 -32.78
C ILE A 379 -1.70 2.48 -32.75
N ALA A 380 -2.46 3.26 -33.54
CA ALA A 380 -2.31 4.71 -33.56
C ALA A 380 -2.59 5.32 -32.18
N ILE A 381 -3.63 4.86 -31.46
CA ILE A 381 -3.91 5.33 -30.09
C ILE A 381 -2.80 4.93 -29.11
N GLU A 382 -2.25 3.71 -29.21
CA GLU A 382 -1.15 3.29 -28.34
C GLU A 382 0.12 4.12 -28.59
N VAL A 383 0.44 4.42 -29.85
CA VAL A 383 1.54 5.32 -30.22
C VAL A 383 1.31 6.73 -29.67
N LEU A 384 0.11 7.28 -29.84
CA LEU A 384 -0.25 8.58 -29.28
C LEU A 384 -0.13 8.63 -27.75
N ARG A 385 -0.54 7.55 -27.07
CA ARG A 385 -0.47 7.45 -25.63
C ARG A 385 0.97 7.40 -25.13
N GLU A 386 1.80 6.56 -25.75
CA GLU A 386 3.22 6.44 -25.39
C GLU A 386 3.98 7.75 -25.66
N ALA A 387 3.68 8.43 -26.77
CA ALA A 387 4.20 9.76 -27.05
C ALA A 387 3.72 10.78 -26.00
N GLY A 388 2.42 10.75 -25.67
CA GLY A 388 1.80 11.65 -24.69
C GLY A 388 2.41 11.57 -23.29
N LEU A 389 2.79 10.37 -22.84
CA LEU A 389 3.45 10.17 -21.54
C LEU A 389 4.88 10.72 -21.48
N ARG A 390 5.56 10.82 -22.62
CA ARG A 390 6.95 11.30 -22.71
C ARG A 390 7.06 12.80 -23.00
N LEU A 391 5.96 13.42 -23.41
CA LEU A 391 5.91 14.85 -23.69
C LEU A 391 5.86 15.68 -22.40
N PRO A 392 6.45 16.88 -22.38
CA PRO A 392 6.31 17.80 -21.25
C PRO A 392 4.84 18.07 -20.92
N LYS A 393 4.51 18.16 -19.62
CA LYS A 393 3.14 18.37 -19.12
C LYS A 393 2.34 19.47 -19.85
N PRO A 394 2.92 20.62 -20.25
CA PRO A 394 2.17 21.65 -21.00
C PRO A 394 1.76 21.23 -22.43
N ILE A 395 2.52 20.33 -23.06
CA ILE A 395 2.35 19.93 -24.47
C ILE A 395 1.51 18.64 -24.58
N GLY A 396 1.55 17.77 -23.57
CA GLY A 396 0.83 16.49 -23.54
C GLY A 396 -0.66 16.59 -23.89
N PRO A 397 -1.47 17.45 -23.22
CA PRO A 397 -2.89 17.60 -23.54
C PRO A 397 -3.15 18.07 -24.96
N ALA A 398 -2.36 19.04 -25.45
CA ALA A 398 -2.49 19.53 -26.82
C ALA A 398 -2.21 18.43 -27.84
N MET A 399 -1.19 17.60 -27.60
CA MET A 399 -0.88 16.46 -28.48
C MET A 399 -1.91 15.34 -28.42
N GLY A 400 -2.55 15.12 -27.27
CA GLY A 400 -3.69 14.20 -27.17
C GLY A 400 -4.88 14.66 -28.01
N ILE A 401 -5.22 15.96 -27.95
CA ILE A 401 -6.33 16.54 -28.74
C ILE A 401 -6.02 16.50 -30.23
N VAL A 402 -4.86 17.02 -30.61
CA VAL A 402 -4.43 17.10 -32.02
C VAL A 402 -4.25 15.70 -32.59
N GLY A 403 -3.59 14.80 -31.87
CA GLY A 403 -3.36 13.43 -32.30
C GLY A 403 -4.66 12.65 -32.47
N GLY A 404 -5.55 12.67 -31.46
CA GLY A 404 -6.82 11.94 -31.53
C GLY A 404 -7.77 12.46 -32.60
N LEU A 405 -7.91 13.78 -32.72
CA LEU A 405 -8.78 14.41 -33.72
C LEU A 405 -8.23 14.21 -35.13
N ILE A 406 -6.95 14.51 -35.37
CA ILE A 406 -6.36 14.43 -36.72
C ILE A 406 -6.30 12.98 -37.17
N ILE A 407 -5.88 12.03 -36.33
CA ILE A 407 -5.83 10.62 -36.74
C ILE A 407 -7.24 10.11 -37.03
N GLY A 408 -8.21 10.41 -36.16
CA GLY A 408 -9.59 9.98 -36.36
C GLY A 408 -10.23 10.59 -37.61
N GLN A 409 -10.17 11.91 -37.76
CA GLN A 409 -10.78 12.62 -38.90
C GLN A 409 -10.06 12.29 -40.21
N ALA A 410 -8.74 12.36 -40.25
CA ALA A 410 -7.98 12.08 -41.47
C ALA A 410 -8.14 10.61 -41.90
N ALA A 411 -8.22 9.66 -40.96
CA ALA A 411 -8.46 8.26 -41.31
C ALA A 411 -9.85 8.02 -41.92
N VAL A 412 -10.86 8.77 -41.45
CA VAL A 412 -12.22 8.74 -41.98
C VAL A 412 -12.30 9.42 -43.35
N GLU A 413 -11.72 10.62 -43.48
CA GLU A 413 -11.71 11.38 -44.73
C GLU A 413 -10.90 10.68 -45.85
N ALA A 414 -9.80 10.02 -45.49
CA ALA A 414 -9.03 9.21 -46.41
C ALA A 414 -9.72 7.88 -46.77
N GLY A 415 -10.87 7.57 -46.18
CA GLY A 415 -11.59 6.30 -46.41
C GLY A 415 -10.83 5.07 -45.91
N ILE A 416 -9.83 5.23 -45.03
CA ILE A 416 -9.04 4.11 -44.50
C ILE A 416 -9.83 3.40 -43.41
N VAL A 417 -10.62 4.15 -42.63
CA VAL A 417 -11.37 3.64 -41.48
C VAL A 417 -12.78 4.22 -41.47
N SER A 418 -13.75 3.41 -41.05
CA SER A 418 -15.13 3.84 -40.93
C SER A 418 -15.39 4.73 -39.70
N PRO A 419 -16.31 5.70 -39.78
CA PRO A 419 -16.66 6.55 -38.63
C PRO A 419 -17.06 5.76 -37.38
N ILE A 420 -17.76 4.63 -37.56
CA ILE A 420 -18.22 3.80 -36.45
C ILE A 420 -17.05 3.09 -35.77
N MET A 421 -16.05 2.64 -36.54
CA MET A 421 -14.83 2.08 -35.94
C MET A 421 -14.12 3.12 -35.07
N VAL A 422 -14.01 4.38 -35.53
CA VAL A 422 -13.41 5.46 -34.73
C VAL A 422 -14.15 5.64 -33.40
N ILE A 423 -15.49 5.58 -33.39
CA ILE A 423 -16.29 5.64 -32.16
C ILE A 423 -15.96 4.47 -31.23
N VAL A 424 -15.90 3.24 -31.75
CA VAL A 424 -15.60 2.05 -30.94
C VAL A 424 -14.23 2.17 -30.28
N VAL A 425 -13.22 2.56 -31.05
CA VAL A 425 -11.85 2.72 -30.54
C VAL A 425 -11.77 3.89 -29.55
N ALA A 426 -12.46 5.00 -29.80
CA ALA A 426 -12.53 6.12 -28.84
C ALA A 426 -13.17 5.71 -27.50
N VAL A 427 -14.29 4.99 -27.51
CA VAL A 427 -14.94 4.46 -26.29
C VAL A 427 -14.01 3.48 -25.56
N THR A 428 -13.30 2.63 -26.30
CA THR A 428 -12.33 1.67 -25.76
C THR A 428 -11.16 2.40 -25.07
N ALA A 429 -10.61 3.42 -25.74
CA ALA A 429 -9.51 4.23 -25.23
C ALA A 429 -9.91 5.00 -23.96
N ILE A 430 -11.08 5.66 -23.95
CA ILE A 430 -11.61 6.37 -22.78
C ILE A 430 -11.85 5.39 -21.62
N SER A 431 -12.43 4.22 -21.90
CA SER A 431 -12.68 3.19 -20.91
C SER A 431 -11.38 2.73 -20.24
N SER A 432 -10.29 2.57 -20.99
CA SER A 432 -9.00 2.16 -20.45
C SER A 432 -8.40 3.16 -19.45
N PHE A 433 -8.70 4.46 -19.55
CA PHE A 433 -8.19 5.49 -18.63
C PHE A 433 -8.86 5.48 -17.26
N THR A 434 -9.97 4.76 -17.10
CA THR A 434 -10.66 4.64 -15.82
C THR A 434 -10.01 3.64 -14.86
N ILE A 435 -9.06 2.84 -15.36
CA ILE A 435 -8.35 1.82 -14.57
C ILE A 435 -7.32 2.54 -13.70
N PRO A 436 -7.40 2.42 -12.36
CA PRO A 436 -6.57 3.22 -11.46
C PRO A 436 -5.11 2.75 -11.45
N GLN A 437 -4.87 1.45 -11.67
CA GLN A 437 -3.53 0.90 -11.71
C GLN A 437 -2.99 0.82 -13.15
N TYR A 438 -1.90 1.53 -13.42
CA TYR A 438 -1.28 1.56 -14.75
C TYR A 438 -0.87 0.17 -15.26
N SER A 439 -0.33 -0.70 -14.40
CA SER A 439 0.10 -2.07 -14.76
C SER A 439 -1.05 -2.94 -15.24
N VAL A 440 -2.22 -2.91 -14.57
CA VAL A 440 -3.44 -3.60 -15.04
C VAL A 440 -3.93 -3.01 -16.37
N GLY A 441 -3.83 -1.70 -16.53
CA GLY A 441 -4.12 -1.04 -17.80
C GLY A 441 -3.30 -1.62 -18.94
N ILE A 442 -1.98 -1.79 -18.77
CA ILE A 442 -1.11 -2.46 -19.78
C ILE A 442 -1.60 -3.89 -20.06
N THR A 443 -1.87 -4.69 -19.03
CA THR A 443 -2.35 -6.07 -19.18
C THR A 443 -3.59 -6.15 -20.08
N LEU A 444 -4.61 -5.32 -19.81
CA LEU A 444 -5.85 -5.34 -20.60
C LEU A 444 -5.62 -4.84 -22.03
N ARG A 445 -4.70 -3.89 -22.23
CA ARG A 445 -4.32 -3.42 -23.57
C ARG A 445 -3.69 -4.51 -24.43
N ILE A 446 -2.78 -5.32 -23.86
CA ILE A 446 -2.16 -6.45 -24.57
C ILE A 446 -3.20 -7.52 -24.90
N LEU A 447 -4.01 -7.89 -23.90
CA LEU A 447 -5.04 -8.92 -24.06
C LEU A 447 -6.13 -8.54 -25.08
N ARG A 448 -6.38 -7.25 -25.28
CA ARG A 448 -7.33 -6.76 -26.30
C ARG A 448 -6.92 -7.15 -27.71
N PHE A 449 -5.63 -7.05 -28.05
CA PHE A 449 -5.17 -7.50 -29.37
C PHE A 449 -5.38 -9.01 -29.55
N VAL A 450 -5.10 -9.81 -28.51
CA VAL A 450 -5.38 -11.26 -28.54
C VAL A 450 -6.87 -11.53 -28.74
N ALA A 451 -7.75 -10.80 -28.04
CA ALA A 451 -9.19 -10.90 -28.21
C ALA A 451 -9.64 -10.55 -29.64
N MET A 452 -9.05 -9.52 -30.26
CA MET A 452 -9.33 -9.13 -31.65
C MET A 452 -8.94 -10.23 -32.64
N PHE A 453 -7.77 -10.86 -32.46
CA PHE A 453 -7.37 -11.99 -33.30
C PHE A 453 -8.30 -13.19 -33.14
N CYS A 454 -8.69 -13.54 -31.91
CA CYS A 454 -9.69 -14.60 -31.68
C CYS A 454 -11.03 -14.28 -32.36
N ALA A 455 -11.48 -13.01 -32.30
CA ALA A 455 -12.69 -12.56 -32.98
C ALA A 455 -12.58 -12.62 -34.51
N ALA A 456 -11.42 -12.33 -35.06
CA ALA A 456 -11.20 -12.35 -36.50
C ALA A 456 -11.13 -13.77 -37.08
N ILE A 457 -10.68 -14.76 -36.30
CA ILE A 457 -10.56 -16.15 -36.75
C ILE A 457 -11.89 -16.91 -36.55
N PHE A 458 -12.52 -16.76 -35.38
CA PHE A 458 -13.67 -17.57 -34.98
C PHE A 458 -14.95 -16.76 -34.70
N GLY A 459 -14.96 -15.46 -35.01
CA GLY A 459 -16.11 -14.60 -34.73
C GLY A 459 -16.46 -14.53 -33.24
N LEU A 460 -17.75 -14.48 -32.93
CA LEU A 460 -18.25 -14.35 -31.56
C LEU A 460 -17.89 -15.56 -30.70
N TYR A 461 -17.84 -16.75 -31.30
CA TYR A 461 -17.39 -17.98 -30.63
C TYR A 461 -15.95 -17.86 -30.12
N GLY A 462 -15.05 -17.27 -30.92
CA GLY A 462 -13.67 -17.00 -30.52
C GLY A 462 -13.55 -16.06 -29.33
N VAL A 463 -14.38 -15.01 -29.30
CA VAL A 463 -14.42 -14.07 -28.17
C VAL A 463 -14.86 -14.76 -26.89
N ILE A 464 -15.89 -15.61 -26.97
CA ILE A 464 -16.38 -16.40 -25.83
C ILE A 464 -15.30 -17.38 -25.34
N LEU A 465 -14.63 -18.09 -26.26
CA LEU A 465 -13.55 -19.02 -25.90
C LEU A 465 -12.38 -18.29 -25.22
N PHE A 466 -11.97 -17.14 -25.75
CA PHE A 466 -10.94 -16.29 -25.15
C PHE A 466 -11.34 -15.83 -23.75
N PHE A 467 -12.60 -15.38 -23.56
CA PHE A 467 -13.12 -15.00 -22.24
C PHE A 467 -13.08 -16.17 -21.25
N LEU A 468 -13.48 -17.38 -21.66
CA LEU A 468 -13.40 -18.57 -20.81
C LEU A 468 -11.97 -18.93 -20.44
N LEU A 469 -11.03 -18.88 -21.39
CA LEU A 469 -9.60 -19.11 -21.13
C LEU A 469 -9.04 -18.07 -20.15
N LEU A 470 -9.42 -16.80 -20.32
CA LEU A 470 -9.03 -15.72 -19.43
C LEU A 470 -9.56 -15.96 -18.00
N CYS A 471 -10.83 -16.30 -17.85
CA CYS A 471 -11.41 -16.65 -16.56
C CYS A 471 -10.71 -17.85 -15.92
N SER A 472 -10.43 -18.91 -16.69
CA SER A 472 -9.71 -20.09 -16.22
C SER A 472 -8.31 -19.74 -15.71
N HIS A 473 -7.57 -18.90 -16.44
CA HIS A 473 -6.26 -18.41 -16.01
C HIS A 473 -6.33 -17.63 -14.69
N LEU A 474 -7.26 -16.68 -14.59
CA LEU A 474 -7.44 -15.84 -13.40
C LEU A 474 -7.82 -16.65 -12.15
N VAL A 475 -8.61 -17.72 -12.30
CA VAL A 475 -8.99 -18.61 -11.18
C VAL A 475 -7.80 -19.45 -10.70
N LYS A 476 -6.90 -19.86 -11.60
CA LYS A 476 -5.69 -20.61 -11.25
C LYS A 476 -4.63 -19.73 -10.56
N LEU A 477 -4.60 -18.44 -10.89
CA LEU A 477 -3.61 -17.50 -10.39
C LEU A 477 -3.73 -17.30 -8.86
N LYS A 478 -2.57 -17.20 -8.20
CA LYS A 478 -2.43 -16.88 -6.79
C LYS A 478 -1.41 -15.76 -6.61
N SER A 479 -1.56 -15.00 -5.54
CA SER A 479 -0.61 -14.00 -5.07
C SER A 479 -0.28 -14.33 -3.61
N PHE A 480 0.92 -14.85 -3.36
CA PHE A 480 1.41 -15.27 -2.03
C PHE A 480 0.38 -16.13 -1.27
N GLY A 481 -0.09 -17.18 -1.94
CA GLY A 481 -1.07 -18.13 -1.41
C GLY A 481 -2.53 -17.66 -1.45
N VAL A 482 -2.81 -16.38 -1.71
CA VAL A 482 -4.18 -15.84 -1.82
C VAL A 482 -4.71 -16.01 -3.25
N PRO A 483 -5.92 -16.57 -3.45
CA PRO A 483 -6.53 -16.68 -4.78
C PRO A 483 -6.77 -15.30 -5.41
N TYR A 484 -6.28 -15.11 -6.64
CA TYR A 484 -6.26 -13.79 -7.28
C TYR A 484 -7.66 -13.25 -7.65
N THR A 485 -8.64 -14.14 -7.85
CA THR A 485 -10.05 -13.82 -8.12
C THR A 485 -10.90 -13.66 -6.86
N SER A 486 -10.30 -13.78 -5.68
CA SER A 486 -11.04 -13.57 -4.43
C SER A 486 -11.50 -12.11 -4.29
N PRO A 487 -12.73 -11.84 -3.82
CA PRO A 487 -13.71 -12.75 -3.19
C PRO A 487 -14.75 -13.38 -4.15
N ALA A 488 -14.58 -13.25 -5.47
CA ALA A 488 -15.50 -13.91 -6.41
C ALA A 488 -15.39 -15.44 -6.30
N VAL A 489 -14.14 -15.95 -6.21
CA VAL A 489 -13.83 -17.37 -5.99
C VAL A 489 -12.73 -17.48 -4.92
N PRO A 490 -12.92 -18.24 -3.82
CA PRO A 490 -14.12 -18.98 -3.45
C PRO A 490 -15.28 -18.06 -3.07
N TYR A 491 -16.50 -18.47 -3.45
CA TYR A 491 -17.69 -17.66 -3.27
C TYR A 491 -18.01 -17.43 -1.80
N ARG A 492 -17.97 -16.16 -1.37
CA ARG A 492 -18.22 -15.76 0.03
C ARG A 492 -19.07 -14.49 0.10
N PHE A 493 -20.37 -14.65 0.32
CA PHE A 493 -21.32 -13.53 0.48
C PHE A 493 -20.90 -12.45 1.47
N SER A 494 -20.17 -12.80 2.54
CA SER A 494 -19.70 -11.81 3.51
C SER A 494 -18.71 -10.80 2.93
N ASP A 495 -17.91 -11.23 1.97
CA ASP A 495 -16.77 -10.49 1.43
C ASP A 495 -17.18 -9.71 0.17
N TRP A 496 -18.31 -10.07 -0.44
CA TRP A 496 -18.94 -9.34 -1.55
C TRP A 496 -19.42 -7.93 -1.17
N LYS A 497 -19.58 -7.66 0.13
CA LYS A 497 -19.92 -6.34 0.69
C LYS A 497 -18.86 -5.27 0.42
N ASP A 498 -17.69 -5.68 -0.04
CA ASP A 498 -16.60 -4.79 -0.46
C ASP A 498 -15.99 -5.16 -1.81
N PHE A 499 -16.68 -6.02 -2.58
CA PHE A 499 -16.21 -6.45 -3.89
C PHE A 499 -16.60 -5.43 -4.96
N MET A 500 -17.79 -5.56 -5.54
CA MET A 500 -18.34 -4.60 -6.52
C MET A 500 -19.13 -3.49 -5.85
N VAL A 501 -19.85 -3.79 -4.78
CA VAL A 501 -20.63 -2.82 -4.02
C VAL A 501 -19.87 -2.45 -2.76
N ARG A 502 -19.62 -1.16 -2.55
CA ARG A 502 -19.00 -0.64 -1.32
C ARG A 502 -20.10 -0.36 -0.31
N MET A 503 -20.30 -1.26 0.63
CA MET A 503 -21.29 -1.06 1.69
C MET A 503 -20.85 0.05 2.68
N PRO A 504 -21.77 0.66 3.44
CA PRO A 504 -21.43 1.63 4.47
C PRO A 504 -20.41 1.09 5.49
N LEU A 505 -19.41 1.91 5.86
CA LEU A 505 -18.34 1.55 6.81
C LEU A 505 -18.89 0.99 8.14
N LYS A 506 -20.07 1.47 8.59
CA LYS A 506 -20.73 0.98 9.82
C LYS A 506 -21.04 -0.53 9.78
N ILE A 507 -21.26 -1.09 8.58
CA ILE A 507 -21.60 -2.50 8.33
C ILE A 507 -20.33 -3.34 8.11
N MET A 508 -19.24 -2.72 7.67
CA MET A 508 -17.95 -3.38 7.36
C MET A 508 -17.08 -3.61 8.60
N ARG A 509 -17.52 -4.52 9.48
CA ARG A 509 -16.86 -4.79 10.78
C ARG A 509 -15.73 -5.82 10.75
N ARG A 510 -15.67 -6.67 9.72
CA ARG A 510 -14.71 -7.77 9.63
C ARG A 510 -13.67 -7.49 8.57
N ARG A 511 -12.43 -7.90 8.83
CA ARG A 511 -11.36 -7.91 7.83
C ARG A 511 -11.61 -9.05 6.82
N PRO A 512 -11.08 -8.95 5.59
CA PRO A 512 -11.19 -10.02 4.60
C PRO A 512 -10.62 -11.33 5.15
N LYS A 513 -11.41 -12.42 5.11
CA LYS A 513 -10.97 -13.72 5.66
C LYS A 513 -9.83 -14.35 4.87
N ILE A 514 -9.70 -13.99 3.59
CA ILE A 514 -8.66 -14.50 2.68
C ILE A 514 -7.25 -14.12 3.08
N MET A 515 -7.09 -13.08 3.89
CA MET A 515 -5.78 -12.62 4.37
C MET A 515 -5.27 -13.41 5.57
N HIS A 516 -6.03 -14.40 6.06
CA HIS A 516 -5.67 -15.24 7.21
C HIS A 516 -5.19 -14.42 8.43
N THR A 517 -5.80 -13.25 8.64
CA THR A 517 -5.37 -12.32 9.69
C THR A 517 -5.56 -12.88 11.09
N LYS A 518 -4.61 -12.60 11.98
CA LYS A 518 -4.68 -13.02 13.39
C LYS A 518 -5.89 -12.41 14.12
N LYS A 519 -6.24 -11.16 13.81
CA LYS A 519 -7.41 -10.45 14.36
C LYS A 519 -8.45 -10.15 13.28
N THR A 520 -9.57 -10.88 13.30
CA THR A 520 -10.59 -10.83 12.25
C THR A 520 -11.57 -9.64 12.32
N ILE A 521 -11.70 -8.98 13.48
CA ILE A 521 -12.65 -7.88 13.70
C ILE A 521 -11.90 -6.54 13.72
N ARG A 522 -12.38 -5.56 12.93
CA ARG A 522 -11.90 -4.18 12.98
C ARG A 522 -12.33 -3.57 14.32
N LYS A 523 -11.37 -3.13 15.13
CA LYS A 523 -11.67 -2.34 16.34
C LYS A 523 -12.16 -0.96 15.88
N ARG A 524 -13.19 -0.44 16.55
CA ARG A 524 -13.73 0.89 16.28
C ARG A 524 -13.04 1.92 17.15
#